data_AF-A0AA45R742-F1
#
_entry.id   AF-A0AA45R742-F1
#
_cell.length_a   1.000
_cell.length_b   1.000
_cell.length_c   1.000
_cell.angle_alpha   90.00
_cell.angle_beta   90.00
_cell.angle_gamma   90.00
#
_symmetry.space_group_name_H-M   'P 1'
#
loop_
_entity.id
_entity.type
_entity.pdbx_description
1 polymer ?
#
loop_
_entity_poly.entity_id
_entity_poly.type
_entity_poly.pdbx_seq_one_letter_code
_entity_poly.pdbx_strand_id
1 'polypeptide(L)'
;MESWTPDEVAAHIGHMNDLAERLTATGEFAGATALSAEGVFVRNDGPGAITQTPIAETHDLVAGWMVIDVASHERALEIAGELSAAPGANGAPIREWLEVRPFHPGQQ
;
A
#
# COMPACT_ATOMS: atom_id res chain seq x y z
N MET A 1 -4.45 -13.17 -0.68
CA MET A 1 -5.86 -13.18 -0.24
C MET A 1 -6.68 -14.34 -0.83
N GLU A 2 -6.22 -15.06 -1.86
CA GLU A 2 -7.02 -16.14 -2.51
C GLU A 2 -7.44 -17.29 -1.58
N SER A 3 -6.78 -17.47 -0.43
CA SER A 3 -7.11 -18.45 0.59
C SER A 3 -8.00 -17.92 1.73
N TRP A 4 -8.42 -16.66 1.69
CA TRP A 4 -9.24 -16.04 2.73
C TRP A 4 -10.72 -16.17 2.40
N THR A 5 -11.54 -16.28 3.44
CA THR A 5 -13.00 -16.21 3.35
C THR A 5 -13.46 -14.79 2.97
N PRO A 6 -14.67 -14.63 2.40
CA PRO A 6 -15.21 -13.31 2.12
C PRO A 6 -15.27 -12.39 3.35
N ASP A 7 -15.59 -12.93 4.52
CA ASP A 7 -15.67 -12.16 5.77
C ASP A 7 -14.28 -11.66 6.23
N GLU A 8 -13.24 -12.47 6.05
CA GLU A 8 -11.85 -12.07 6.35
C GLU A 8 -11.38 -10.96 5.41
N VAL A 9 -11.69 -11.07 4.12
CA VAL A 9 -11.40 -10.01 3.14
C VAL A 9 -12.16 -8.73 3.50
N ALA A 10 -13.44 -8.83 3.87
CA ALA A 10 -14.25 -7.69 4.27
C ALA A 10 -13.70 -7.03 5.55
N ALA A 11 -13.30 -7.82 6.55
CA ALA A 11 -12.70 -7.30 7.78
C ALA A 11 -11.36 -6.59 7.50
N HIS A 12 -10.54 -7.14 6.61
CA HIS A 12 -9.28 -6.54 6.19
C HIS A 12 -9.49 -5.18 5.50
N ILE A 13 -10.40 -5.13 4.52
CA ILE A 13 -10.73 -3.89 3.80
C ILE A 13 -11.37 -2.88 4.76
N GLY A 14 -12.25 -3.33 5.66
CA GLY A 14 -12.87 -2.49 6.68
C GLY A 14 -11.84 -1.80 7.57
N HIS A 15 -10.84 -2.54 8.05
CA HIS A 15 -9.74 -1.97 8.85
C HIS A 15 -8.99 -0.86 8.10
N MET A 16 -8.70 -1.05 6.81
CA MET A 16 -8.03 -0.02 6.01
C MET A 16 -8.90 1.22 5.79
N ASN A 17 -10.21 1.04 5.58
CA ASN A 17 -11.16 2.14 5.44
C ASN A 17 -11.31 2.92 6.75
N ASP A 18 -11.46 2.23 7.89
CA ASP A 18 -11.58 2.85 9.21
C ASP A 18 -10.31 3.65 9.56
N LEU A 19 -9.12 3.13 9.21
CA LEU A 19 -7.87 3.86 9.34
C LEU A 19 -7.89 5.13 8.48
N ALA A 20 -8.22 5.02 7.20
CA ALA A 20 -8.28 6.16 6.28
C ALA A 20 -9.29 7.23 6.73
N GLU A 21 -10.46 6.83 7.25
CA GLU A 21 -11.47 7.75 7.79
C GLU A 21 -10.95 8.52 9.01
N ARG A 22 -10.29 7.84 9.96
CA ARG A 22 -9.69 8.51 11.13
C ARG A 22 -8.59 9.48 10.74
N LEU A 23 -7.72 9.09 9.80
CA LEU A 23 -6.66 9.96 9.29
C LEU A 23 -7.23 11.14 8.49
N THR A 24 -8.35 10.95 7.79
CA THR A 24 -9.05 12.04 7.12
C THR A 24 -9.61 13.04 8.13
N ALA A 25 -10.19 12.55 9.23
CA ALA A 25 -10.73 13.40 10.29
C ALA A 25 -9.66 14.26 10.98
N THR A 26 -8.41 13.80 11.02
CA THR A 26 -7.25 14.55 11.56
C THR A 26 -6.53 15.40 10.51
N GLY A 27 -6.90 15.29 9.22
CA GLY A 27 -6.19 15.94 8.12
C GLY A 27 -4.87 15.26 7.74
N GLU A 28 -4.59 14.08 8.28
CA GLU A 28 -3.37 13.31 8.03
C GLU A 28 -3.47 12.43 6.76
N PHE A 29 -4.66 12.21 6.20
CA PHE A 29 -4.85 11.40 4.99
C PHE A 29 -4.75 12.24 3.70
N ALA A 30 -3.79 11.91 2.84
CA ALA A 30 -3.62 12.57 1.55
C ALA A 30 -4.15 11.73 0.37
N GLY A 31 -4.20 10.39 0.51
CA GLY A 31 -4.82 9.52 -0.49
C GLY A 31 -4.33 8.07 -0.41
N ALA A 32 -5.05 7.15 -1.05
CA ALA A 32 -4.62 5.76 -1.18
C ALA A 32 -5.18 5.13 -2.47
N THR A 33 -4.45 4.18 -3.04
CA THR A 33 -4.86 3.45 -4.24
C THR A 33 -4.38 2.00 -4.17
N ALA A 34 -5.30 1.06 -4.41
CA ALA A 34 -4.96 -0.34 -4.62
C ALA A 34 -4.50 -0.58 -6.06
N LEU A 35 -3.51 -1.46 -6.24
CA LEU A 35 -2.98 -1.86 -7.53
C LEU A 35 -3.46 -3.25 -7.94
N SER A 36 -3.55 -3.48 -9.25
CA SER A 36 -3.70 -4.84 -9.78
C SER A 36 -2.40 -5.62 -9.59
N ALA A 37 -2.51 -6.93 -9.37
CA ALA A 37 -1.36 -7.83 -9.44
C ALA A 37 -0.78 -7.94 -10.86
N GLU A 38 -1.59 -7.62 -11.88
CA GLU A 38 -1.15 -7.57 -13.27
C GLU A 38 -0.40 -6.27 -13.55
N GLY A 39 0.75 -6.38 -14.24
CA GLY A 39 1.51 -5.22 -14.69
C GLY A 39 2.70 -5.60 -15.57
N VAL A 40 3.33 -4.58 -16.14
CA VAL A 40 4.53 -4.71 -16.97
C VAL A 40 5.60 -3.71 -16.53
N PHE A 41 6.85 -4.15 -16.51
CA PHE A 41 7.99 -3.24 -16.54
C PHE A 41 8.21 -2.79 -17.97
N VAL A 42 8.40 -1.48 -18.16
CA VAL A 42 8.63 -0.88 -19.48
C VAL A 42 9.97 -0.15 -19.46
N ARG A 43 10.78 -0.34 -20.50
CA ARG A 43 12.04 0.37 -20.72
C ARG A 43 12.06 1.00 -22.10
N ASN A 44 12.51 2.25 -22.17
CA ASN A 44 12.83 2.92 -23.42
C ASN A 44 14.25 2.50 -23.86
N ASP A 45 14.36 1.93 -25.06
CA ASP A 45 15.63 1.44 -25.64
C ASP A 45 16.19 2.37 -26.73
N GLY A 46 15.62 3.56 -26.91
CA GLY A 46 16.01 4.55 -27.91
C GLY A 46 14.85 4.98 -28.82
N PRO A 47 15.13 5.80 -29.85
CA PRO A 47 14.10 6.35 -30.73
C PRO A 47 13.21 5.26 -31.35
N GLY A 48 11.94 5.23 -30.93
CA GLY A 48 10.93 4.29 -31.43
C GLY A 48 11.04 2.86 -30.87
N ALA A 49 11.96 2.60 -29.93
CA ALA A 49 12.16 1.26 -29.35
C ALA A 49 11.72 1.23 -27.88
N ILE A 50 10.77 0.35 -27.57
CA ILE A 50 10.24 0.13 -26.23
C ILE A 50 10.21 -1.38 -25.97
N THR A 51 10.81 -1.81 -24.87
CA THR A 51 10.67 -3.17 -24.35
C THR A 51 9.69 -3.18 -23.19
N GLN A 52 8.80 -4.18 -23.16
CA GLN A 52 7.96 -4.48 -22.01
C GLN A 52 8.17 -5.93 -21.56
N THR A 53 8.23 -6.16 -20.26
CA THR A 53 8.23 -7.50 -19.67
C THR A 53 7.17 -7.56 -18.57
N PRO A 54 6.43 -8.68 -18.43
CA PRO A 54 5.54 -8.88 -17.30
C PRO A 54 6.30 -8.74 -15.98
N ILE A 55 5.62 -8.26 -14.93
CA ILE A 55 6.14 -8.36 -13.57
C ILE A 55 6.12 -9.85 -13.19
N ALA A 56 7.26 -10.40 -12.76
CA ALA A 56 7.36 -11.80 -12.40
C ALA A 56 6.59 -12.08 -11.09
N GLU A 57 5.93 -13.24 -11.01
CA GLU A 57 5.19 -13.71 -9.81
C GLU A 57 6.03 -13.77 -8.52
N THR A 58 7.36 -13.74 -8.64
CA THR A 58 8.29 -13.84 -7.50
C THR A 58 8.67 -12.49 -6.90
N HIS A 59 8.21 -11.37 -7.46
CA HIS A 59 8.52 -10.06 -6.92
C HIS A 59 7.54 -9.71 -5.81
N ASP A 60 8.02 -9.11 -4.73
CA ASP A 60 7.19 -8.52 -3.67
C ASP A 60 6.34 -7.40 -4.28
N LEU A 61 5.21 -7.79 -4.87
CA LEU A 61 4.30 -6.90 -5.58
C LEU A 61 3.74 -5.90 -4.58
N VAL A 62 3.85 -4.61 -4.92
CA VAL A 62 3.19 -3.55 -4.18
C VAL A 62 1.68 -3.67 -4.43
N ALA A 63 0.93 -4.11 -3.42
CA ALA A 63 -0.53 -4.25 -3.51
C ALA A 63 -1.26 -2.89 -3.60
N GLY A 64 -0.57 -1.80 -3.27
CA GLY A 64 -1.10 -0.44 -3.30
C GLY A 64 -0.21 0.52 -2.53
N TRP A 65 -0.64 1.76 -2.41
CA TRP A 65 0.02 2.76 -1.58
C TRP A 65 -0.99 3.58 -0.79
N MET A 66 -0.51 4.13 0.33
CA MET A 66 -1.18 5.16 1.11
C MET A 66 -0.21 6.33 1.29
N VAL A 67 -0.71 7.54 1.09
CA VAL A 67 0.01 8.79 1.32
C VAL A 67 -0.63 9.47 2.52
N ILE A 68 0.24 9.83 3.47
CA ILE A 68 -0.13 10.55 4.69
C ILE A 68 0.67 11.85 4.76
N ASP A 69 0.03 12.90 5.26
CA ASP A 69 0.66 14.18 5.58
C ASP A 69 0.74 14.32 7.09
N VAL A 70 1.93 14.10 7.64
CA VAL A 70 2.15 14.04 9.09
C VAL A 70 3.36 14.87 9.49
N ALA A 71 3.28 15.45 10.68
CA ALA A 71 4.30 16.37 11.17
C ALA A 71 5.65 15.72 11.51
N SER A 72 5.69 14.38 11.65
CA SER A 72 6.91 13.67 12.04
C SER A 72 7.00 12.27 11.42
N HIS A 73 8.24 11.80 11.24
CA HIS A 73 8.50 10.43 10.80
C HIS A 73 8.00 9.38 11.81
N GLU A 74 8.08 9.68 13.11
CA GLU A 74 7.56 8.81 14.17
C GLU A 74 6.05 8.55 14.00
N ARG A 75 5.27 9.61 13.73
CA ARG A 75 3.84 9.47 13.45
C ARG A 75 3.57 8.62 12.20
N ALA A 76 4.40 8.75 11.17
CA ALA A 76 4.32 7.89 9.99
C ALA A 76 4.56 6.41 10.33
N LEU A 77 5.53 6.11 11.21
CA LEU A 77 5.82 4.75 11.65
C LEU A 77 4.69 4.17 12.51
N GLU A 78 4.05 4.97 13.36
CA GLU A 78 2.88 4.54 14.14
C GLU A 78 1.74 4.10 13.22
N ILE A 79 1.40 4.95 12.24
CA ILE A 79 0.32 4.67 11.27
C ILE A 79 0.67 3.44 10.42
N ALA A 80 1.91 3.34 9.94
CA ALA A 80 2.37 2.18 9.19
C ALA A 80 2.34 0.90 10.04
N GLY A 81 2.69 0.98 11.33
CA GLY A 81 2.60 -0.15 12.26
C GLY A 81 1.16 -0.64 12.45
N GLU A 82 0.20 0.27 12.55
CA GLU A 82 -1.22 -0.08 12.64
C GLU A 82 -1.74 -0.70 11.34
N LEU A 83 -1.37 -0.15 10.18
CA LEU A 83 -1.75 -0.71 8.88
C LEU A 83 -1.13 -2.10 8.65
N SER A 84 0.14 -2.29 9.03
CA SER A 84 0.84 -3.59 8.98
C SER A 84 0.14 -4.67 9.83
N ALA A 85 -0.56 -4.26 10.88
CA ALA A 85 -1.31 -5.13 11.76
C ALA A 85 -2.76 -5.42 11.30
N ALA A 86 -3.12 -5.06 10.07
CA ALA A 86 -4.45 -5.34 9.52
C ALA A 86 -4.85 -6.82 9.71
N PRO A 87 -6.13 -7.11 9.99
CA PRO A 87 -6.59 -8.47 10.22
C PRO A 87 -6.49 -9.28 8.93
N GLY A 88 -5.96 -10.50 9.03
CA GLY A 88 -5.93 -11.49 7.96
C GLY A 88 -6.68 -12.76 8.35
N ALA A 89 -6.19 -13.91 7.89
CA ALA A 89 -6.81 -15.20 8.17
C ALA A 89 -7.02 -15.43 9.68
N ASN A 90 -8.21 -15.88 10.05
CA ASN A 90 -8.69 -16.06 11.42
C ASN A 90 -8.65 -14.78 12.28
N GLY A 91 -8.65 -13.60 11.66
CA GLY A 91 -8.54 -12.31 12.34
C GLY A 91 -7.15 -12.00 12.91
N ALA A 92 -6.15 -12.83 12.63
CA ALA A 92 -4.79 -12.59 13.10
C ALA A 92 -4.13 -11.44 12.31
N PRO A 93 -3.36 -10.55 12.95
CA PRO A 93 -2.63 -9.50 12.24
C PRO A 93 -1.69 -10.09 11.18
N ILE A 94 -1.73 -9.55 9.96
CA ILE A 94 -0.88 -10.05 8.87
C ILE A 94 0.60 -9.73 9.07
N ARG A 95 0.93 -8.67 9.82
CA ARG A 95 2.30 -8.21 10.09
C ARG A 95 3.10 -8.04 8.80
N GLU A 96 2.44 -7.50 7.79
CA GLU A 96 3.01 -7.32 6.47
C GLU A 96 4.13 -6.28 6.53
N TRP A 97 5.20 -6.52 5.77
CA TRP A 97 6.26 -5.54 5.62
C TRP A 97 5.74 -4.37 4.79
N LEU A 98 5.74 -3.18 5.38
CA LEU A 98 5.40 -1.95 4.68
C LEU A 98 6.65 -1.11 4.46
N GLU A 99 6.78 -0.56 3.27
CA GLU A 99 7.83 0.41 2.96
C GLU A 99 7.34 1.82 3.35
N VAL A 100 7.97 2.42 4.36
CA VAL A 100 7.71 3.82 4.73
C VAL A 100 8.79 4.69 4.11
N ARG A 101 8.41 5.55 3.16
CA ARG A 101 9.34 6.43 2.45
C ARG A 101 8.81 7.86 2.40
N PRO A 102 9.59 8.87 2.84
CA PRO A 102 9.20 10.26 2.65
C PRO A 102 9.27 10.64 1.17
N PHE A 103 8.41 11.56 0.74
CA PHE A 103 8.56 12.16 -0.58
C PHE A 103 9.90 12.89 -0.69
N HIS A 104 10.41 12.95 -1.93
CA HIS A 104 11.65 13.64 -2.19
C HIS A 104 11.53 15.11 -1.77
N PRO A 105 12.56 15.74 -1.16
CA PRO A 105 12.52 17.11 -0.60
C PRO A 105 12.20 18.29 -1.56
N GLY A 106 11.62 18.05 -2.73
CA GLY A 106 11.26 19.09 -3.71
C GLY A 106 9.95 18.84 -4.45
N GLN A 107 9.08 17.97 -3.94
CA GLN A 107 7.76 17.66 -4.53
C GLN A 107 6.58 18.09 -3.62
N GLN A 108 6.73 19.17 -2.85
CA GLN A 108 5.62 19.78 -2.11
C GLN A 108 4.97 20.91 -2.91
#